data_AF-A0A3D3FAL8-F1
#
_entry.id   AF-A0A3D3FAL8-F1
#
_cell.length_a   1.000
_cell.length_b   1.000
_cell.length_c   1.000
_cell.angle_alpha   90.00
_cell.angle_beta   90.00
_cell.angle_gamma   90.00
#
_symmetry.space_group_name_H-M   'P 1'
#
loop_
_entity.id
_entity.type
_entity.pdbx_description
1 polymer ?
#
loop_
_entity_poly.entity_id
_entity_poly.type
_entity_poly.pdbx_seq_one_letter_code
_entity_poly.pdbx_strand_id
1 'polypeptide(L)' 'MNMKNIVSPLLNWYGQNARDLPWRHNRNPYRVWISEIMLQQTRVEAVKGYFSRFLKAAPDIPSLAV' A
#
# COMPACT_ATOMS: atom_id res chain seq x y z
N MET A 1 15.98 -24.02 7.66
CA MET A 1 14.96 -23.25 8.40
C MET A 1 13.59 -23.70 7.90
N ASN A 2 12.73 -24.25 8.76
CA ASN A 2 11.42 -24.75 8.36
C ASN A 2 10.45 -23.57 8.14
N MET A 3 9.80 -23.49 6.98
CA MET A 3 8.88 -22.41 6.61
C MET A 3 7.73 -22.24 7.62
N LYS A 4 7.37 -23.29 8.35
CA LYS A 4 6.35 -23.23 9.40
C LYS A 4 6.80 -22.41 10.62
N ASN A 5 8.09 -22.36 10.89
CA ASN A 5 8.63 -21.75 12.11
C ASN A 5 8.85 -20.22 11.97
N ILE A 6 8.79 -19.65 10.76
CA ILE A 6 8.97 -18.22 10.53
C ILE A 6 7.67 -17.41 10.62
N VAL A 7 6.52 -18.04 10.42
CA VAL A 7 5.22 -17.35 10.31
C VAL A 7 4.87 -16.62 11.61
N SER A 8 4.84 -17.32 12.75
CA SER A 8 4.43 -16.70 14.03
C SER A 8 5.37 -15.58 14.48
N PRO A 9 6.72 -15.74 14.44
CA PRO A 9 7.63 -14.65 14.76
C PRO A 9 7.46 -13.43 13.84
N LEU A 10 7.27 -13.66 12.53
CA LEU A 10 7.08 -12.57 11.56
C LEU A 10 5.78 -11.80 11.79
N LEU A 11 4.68 -12.50 12.06
CA LEU A 11 3.40 -11.87 12.37
C LEU A 11 3.46 -11.06 13.67
N ASN A 12 4.11 -11.59 14.72
CA ASN A 12 4.32 -10.87 15.97
C ASN A 12 5.14 -9.59 15.76
N TRP A 13 6.25 -9.69 15.02
CA TRP A 13 7.06 -8.52 14.69
C TRP A 13 6.28 -7.50 13.86
N TYR A 14 5.53 -7.94 12.85
CA TYR A 14 4.71 -7.05 12.02
C TYR A 14 3.65 -6.33 12.85
N GLY A 15 2.98 -7.01 13.78
CA GLY A 15 1.99 -6.39 14.67
C GLY A 15 2.55 -5.23 15.50
N GLN A 16 3.82 -5.29 15.87
CA GLN A 16 4.49 -4.25 16.69
C GLN A 16 5.22 -3.19 15.86
N ASN A 17 5.67 -3.54 14.64
CA ASN A 17 6.60 -2.73 13.86
C ASN A 17 6.06 -2.32 12.47
N ALA A 18 4.80 -2.62 12.16
CA ALA A 18 4.24 -2.28 10.87
C ALA A 18 4.27 -0.76 10.64
N ARG A 19 4.85 -0.37 9.51
CA ARG A 19 4.81 1.02 9.04
C ARG A 19 3.38 1.46 8.77
N ASP A 20 3.08 2.67 9.22
CA ASP A 20 1.84 3.36 8.92
C ASP A 20 1.84 3.90 7.48
N LEU A 21 1.05 3.30 6.60
CA LEU A 21 1.01 3.64 5.17
C LEU A 21 -0.45 3.92 4.74
N PRO A 22 -0.75 5.06 4.11
CA PRO A 22 -2.13 5.49 3.80
C PRO A 22 -2.94 4.49 2.96
N TRP A 23 -2.29 3.74 2.07
CA TRP A 23 -2.91 2.70 1.26
C TRP A 23 -3.26 1.43 2.04
N ARG A 24 -2.73 1.24 3.25
CA ARG A 24 -3.06 0.10 4.13
C ARG A 24 -4.30 0.32 5.00
N HIS A 25 -4.72 1.57 5.24
CA HIS A 25 -5.87 1.88 6.11
C HIS A 25 -7.22 1.43 5.55
N ASN A 26 -7.35 1.42 4.22
CA ASN A 26 -8.57 0.99 3.55
C ASN A 26 -8.18 0.13 2.35
N ARG A 27 -8.47 -1.17 2.46
CA ARG A 27 -8.10 -2.25 1.54
C ARG A 27 -8.95 -2.28 0.26
N ASN A 28 -9.43 -1.13 -0.21
CA ASN A 28 -10.07 -1.02 -1.51
C ASN A 28 -9.08 -1.50 -2.61
N PRO A 29 -9.48 -2.44 -3.49
CA PRO A 29 -8.61 -2.95 -4.56
C PRO A 29 -7.98 -1.88 -5.43
N TYR A 30 -8.72 -0.80 -5.76
CA TYR A 30 -8.22 0.31 -6.56
C TYR A 30 -7.09 1.05 -5.84
N ARG A 31 -7.26 1.35 -4.54
CA ARG A 31 -6.25 2.03 -3.72
C ARG A 31 -4.99 1.19 -3.58
N VAL A 32 -5.14 -0.13 -3.38
CA VAL A 32 -4.02 -1.07 -3.33
C VAL A 32 -3.30 -1.08 -4.67
N TRP A 33 -4.02 -1.29 -5.78
CA TRP A 33 -3.45 -1.32 -7.12
C TRP A 33 -2.66 -0.05 -7.47
N ILE A 34 -3.24 1.14 -7.26
CA ILE A 34 -2.56 2.42 -7.50
C ILE A 34 -1.29 2.53 -6.64
N SER A 35 -1.34 2.13 -5.36
CA SER A 35 -0.16 2.16 -4.50
C SER A 35 0.95 1.25 -5.00
N GLU A 36 0.63 0.05 -5.48
CA GLU A 36 1.60 -0.90 -6.01
C GLU A 36 2.24 -0.36 -7.30
N ILE A 37 1.44 0.17 -8.24
CA ILE A 37 1.96 0.79 -9.48
C ILE A 37 2.94 1.92 -9.18
N MET A 38 2.59 2.82 -8.25
CA MET A 38 3.48 3.91 -7.88
C MET A 38 4.78 3.40 -7.25
N LEU A 39 4.70 2.38 -6.39
CA LEU A 39 5.85 1.86 -5.63
C LEU A 39 6.82 1.00 -6.47
N GLN A 40 6.46 0.57 -7.69
CA GLN A 40 7.33 -0.24 -8.54
C GLN A 40 8.67 0.43 -8.89
N GLN A 41 8.68 1.76 -9.05
CA GLN A 41 9.89 2.51 -9.43
C GLN A 41 10.15 3.76 -8.57
N THR A 42 9.40 3.93 -7.46
CA THR A 42 9.54 5.12 -6.60
C THR A 42 9.62 4.75 -5.12
N ARG A 43 10.14 5.68 -4.30
CA ARG A 43 10.30 5.50 -2.85
C ARG A 43 9.02 5.86 -2.11
N VAL A 44 8.75 5.17 -0.99
CA VAL A 44 7.56 5.37 -0.13
C VAL A 44 7.30 6.85 0.20
N GLU A 45 8.34 7.60 0.59
CA GLU A 45 8.18 9.01 0.98
C GLU A 45 7.72 9.89 -0.19
N ALA A 46 8.16 9.60 -1.41
CA ALA A 46 7.68 10.29 -2.60
C ALA A 46 6.20 9.95 -2.85
N VAL A 47 5.84 8.66 -2.76
CA VAL A 47 4.48 8.17 -3.05
C VAL A 47 3.42 8.77 -2.13
N LYS A 48 3.70 8.97 -0.83
CA LYS A 48 2.70 9.47 0.14
C LYS A 48 1.93 10.70 -0.36
N GLY A 49 2.64 11.69 -0.90
CA GLY A 49 2.03 12.91 -1.43
C GLY A 49 1.30 12.70 -2.77
N TYR A 50 1.89 11.92 -3.68
CA TYR A 50 1.29 11.65 -4.99
C TYR A 50 0.03 10.79 -4.87
N PHE A 51 0.03 9.81 -3.98
CA PHE A 51 -1.10 8.92 -3.72
C PHE A 51 -2.35 9.69 -3.30
N SER A 52 -2.22 10.62 -2.34
CA SER A 52 -3.34 11.46 -1.89
C SER A 52 -3.86 12.37 -3.02
N ARG A 53 -2.97 13.02 -3.78
CA ARG A 53 -3.36 13.87 -4.90
C ARG A 53 -4.05 13.07 -6.02
N PHE A 54 -3.53 11.89 -6.31
CA PHE A 54 -4.07 11.02 -7.35
C PHE A 54 -5.48 10.55 -7.02
N LEU A 55 -5.71 10.04 -5.80
CA LEU A 55 -7.05 9.63 -5.37
C LEU A 55 -8.05 10.78 -5.29
N LYS A 56 -7.59 12.03 -5.16
CA LYS A 56 -8.46 13.20 -5.26
C LYS A 56 -8.86 13.50 -6.70
N ALA A 57 -7.95 13.31 -7.65
CA ALA A 57 -8.17 13.61 -9.08
C ALA A 57 -8.91 12.46 -9.80
N ALA A 58 -8.55 11.22 -9.49
CA ALA A 58 -9.13 10.00 -10.01
C ALA A 58 -9.51 9.10 -8.81
N PRO A 59 -10.73 9.27 -8.24
CA PRO A 59 -11.15 8.51 -7.06
C PRO A 59 -11.45 7.03 -7.33
N ASP A 60 -11.74 6.67 -8.58
CA ASP A 60 -12.09 5.32 -9.01
C ASP A 60 -11.64 5.02 -10.46
N ILE A 61 -11.88 3.78 -10.90
CA ILE A 61 -11.51 3.32 -12.24
C ILE A 61 -12.22 4.13 -13.35
N PRO A 62 -13.55 4.37 -13.28
CA PRO A 62 -14.22 5.22 -14.27
C PRO A 62 -13.58 6.61 -14.38
N SER A 63 -13.32 7.28 -13.25
CA SER A 63 -12.71 8.61 -13.23
C SER A 63 -11.29 8.64 -13.78
N LEU A 64 -10.57 7.51 -13.72
CA LEU A 64 -9.23 7.37 -14.31
C LEU A 64 -9.26 7.17 -15.83
N ALA A 65 -10.36 6.64 -16.38
CA ALA A 65 -10.46 6.22 -17.78
C ALA A 65 -11.00 7.31 -18.72
N VAL A 66 -11.29 8.51 -18.20
CA VAL A 66 -11.86 9.66 -18.93
C VAL A 66 -10.78 10.52 -19.57
#